data_AF-A0A356ATL4-F1
#
_entry.id   AF-A0A356ATL4-F1
#
_cell.length_a   1.000
_cell.length_b   1.000
_cell.length_c   1.000
_cell.angle_alpha   90.00
_cell.angle_beta   90.00
_cell.angle_gamma   90.00
#
_symmetry.space_group_name_H-M   'P 1'
#
loop_
_entity.id
_entity.type
_entity.pdbx_description
1 polymer ?
#
loop_
_entity_poly.entity_id
_entity_poly.type
_entity_poly.pdbx_seq_one_letter_code
_entity_poly.pdbx_strand_id
1 'polypeptide(L)'
;MMTYNLAVIPGDGIGPEVMKEAVKVLDFVAKKFDLDIRYTYLKAGGCAYDEFGDPLPDETLNTAIKSDAVLLGAVGGYAWDELPVDKRPEKALLGLRKS
;
A
#
# COMPACT_ATOMS: atom_id res chain seq x y z
N MET A 1 5.20 19.86 16.36
CA MET A 1 4.89 18.52 15.84
C MET A 1 4.66 18.62 14.34
N MET A 2 5.55 18.02 13.53
CA MET A 2 5.39 17.97 12.07
C MET A 2 4.51 16.77 11.72
N THR A 3 3.45 16.99 10.94
CA THR A 3 2.52 15.93 10.52
C THR A 3 2.94 15.37 9.17
N TYR A 4 3.00 14.05 9.06
CA TYR A 4 3.24 13.30 7.83
C TYR A 4 2.06 12.35 7.57
N ASN A 5 1.46 12.45 6.39
CA ASN A 5 0.43 11.55 5.91
C ASN A 5 1.09 10.40 5.17
N LEU A 6 1.01 9.19 5.71
CA LEU A 6 1.61 7.99 5.16
C LEU A 6 0.52 7.09 4.57
N ALA A 7 0.52 6.92 3.25
CA ALA A 7 -0.28 5.89 2.60
C ALA A 7 0.37 4.53 2.87
N VAL A 8 -0.37 3.63 3.51
CA VAL A 8 0.09 2.27 3.83
C VAL A 8 -0.65 1.28 2.95
N ILE A 9 0.08 0.56 2.11
CA ILE A 9 -0.44 -0.46 1.19
C ILE A 9 0.15 -1.81 1.62
N PRO A 10 -0.54 -2.60 2.46
CA PRO A 10 -0.02 -3.88 2.92
C PRO A 10 0.12 -4.88 1.77
N GLY A 11 -0.85 -4.90 0.86
CA GLY A 11 -0.88 -5.77 -0.31
C GLY A 11 -1.07 -7.25 0.02
N ASP A 12 -0.34 -8.11 -0.69
CA ASP A 12 -0.59 -9.55 -0.78
C ASP A 12 0.44 -10.40 -0.02
N GLY A 13 0.12 -11.68 0.17
CA GLY A 13 1.03 -12.66 0.79
C GLY A 13 1.49 -12.23 2.18
N ILE A 14 2.81 -12.15 2.39
CA ILE A 14 3.41 -11.73 3.67
C ILE A 14 3.30 -10.22 3.93
N GLY A 15 2.86 -9.43 2.93
CA GLY A 15 2.79 -7.98 2.99
C GLY A 15 2.08 -7.43 4.23
N PRO A 16 0.86 -7.90 4.56
CA PRO A 16 0.16 -7.51 5.79
C PRO A 16 0.92 -7.80 7.09
N GLU A 17 1.61 -8.94 7.18
CA GLU A 17 2.36 -9.32 8.38
C GLU A 17 3.57 -8.41 8.61
N VAL A 18 4.39 -8.20 7.57
CA VAL A 18 5.57 -7.33 7.69
C VAL A 18 5.18 -5.87 7.87
N MET A 19 4.06 -5.43 7.28
CA MET A 19 3.56 -4.07 7.41
C MET A 19 3.13 -3.75 8.83
N LYS A 20 2.49 -4.71 9.51
CA LYS A 20 2.12 -4.57 10.93
C LYS A 20 3.33 -4.29 11.80
N GLU A 21 4.46 -4.97 11.56
CA GLU A 21 5.68 -4.75 12.33
C GLU A 21 6.38 -3.44 11.95
N ALA A 22 6.35 -3.06 10.67
CA ALA A 22 6.87 -1.76 10.22
C ALA A 22 6.14 -0.58 10.91
N VAL A 23 4.80 -0.63 11.00
CA VAL A 23 4.00 0.39 11.70
C VAL A 23 4.36 0.47 13.18
N LYS A 24 4.57 -0.66 13.88
CA LYS A 24 5.01 -0.64 15.29
C LYS A 24 6.33 0.09 15.47
N VAL A 25 7.29 -0.14 14.56
CA VAL A 25 8.59 0.54 14.60
C VAL A 25 8.43 2.03 14.31
N LEU A 26 7.59 2.40 13.33
CA LEU A 26 7.28 3.78 13.02
C LEU A 26 6.64 4.51 14.21
N ASP A 27 5.69 3.88 14.91
CA ASP A 27 5.06 4.46 16.11
C ASP A 27 6.07 4.70 17.24
N PHE A 28 7.00 3.77 17.44
CA PHE A 28 8.07 3.93 18.42
C PHE A 28 8.99 5.12 18.07
N VAL A 29 9.37 5.25 16.79
CA VAL A 29 10.19 6.35 16.29
C VAL A 29 9.43 7.68 16.36
N ALA A 30 8.16 7.71 15.96
CA ALA A 30 7.31 8.89 16.01
C ALA A 30 7.23 9.47 17.42
N LYS A 31 7.02 8.60 18.42
CA LYS A 31 7.03 9.00 19.83
C LYS A 31 8.40 9.53 20.29
N LYS A 32 9.50 8.92 19.84
CA LYS A 32 10.86 9.32 20.24
C LYS A 32 11.26 10.70 19.70
N PHE A 33 10.77 11.07 18.52
CA PHE A 33 11.17 12.28 17.81
C PHE A 33 10.06 13.34 17.67
N ASP A 34 8.95 13.20 18.41
CA ASP A 34 7.80 14.12 18.38
C ASP A 34 7.25 14.35 16.95
N LEU A 35 7.06 13.25 16.22
CA LEU A 35 6.45 13.23 14.87
C LEU A 35 4.98 12.82 14.97
N ASP A 36 4.11 13.44 14.17
CA ASP A 36 2.72 13.02 13.97
C ASP A 36 2.62 12.25 12.66
N ILE A 37 2.58 10.92 12.70
CA ILE A 37 2.41 10.09 11.50
C ILE A 37 0.96 9.65 11.42
N ARG A 38 0.27 10.05 10.34
CA ARG A 38 -1.12 9.67 10.07
C ARG A 38 -1.15 8.62 8.99
N TYR A 39 -1.55 7.41 9.37
CA TYR A 39 -1.63 6.28 8.45
C TYR A 39 -2.98 6.26 7.75
N THR A 40 -2.95 6.19 6.42
CA THR A 40 -4.13 5.87 5.61
C THR A 40 -3.91 4.52 4.94
N TYR A 41 -4.68 3.52 5.35
CA TYR A 41 -4.56 2.16 4.82
C TYR A 41 -5.33 2.03 3.50
N LEU A 42 -4.65 1.56 2.47
CA LEU A 42 -5.16 1.44 1.11
C LEU A 42 -4.93 0.01 0.59
N LYS A 43 -5.68 -0.36 -0.45
CA LYS A 43 -5.58 -1.68 -1.08
C LYS A 43 -4.97 -1.55 -2.47
N ALA A 44 -3.98 -2.37 -2.76
CA ALA A 44 -3.38 -2.53 -4.08
C ALA A 44 -2.82 -3.95 -4.23
N GLY A 45 -2.79 -4.46 -5.45
CA GLY A 45 -2.41 -5.84 -5.75
C GLY A 45 -3.63 -6.76 -5.85
N GLY A 46 -3.42 -8.06 -5.59
CA GLY A 46 -4.46 -9.09 -5.67
C GLY A 46 -5.62 -8.83 -4.71
N CYS A 47 -5.33 -8.39 -3.47
CA CYS A 47 -6.36 -8.04 -2.49
C CYS A 47 -7.28 -6.90 -2.95
N ALA A 48 -6.80 -5.97 -3.78
CA ALA A 48 -7.63 -4.93 -4.37
C ALA A 48 -8.45 -5.48 -5.54
N TYR A 49 -7.86 -6.36 -6.35
CA TYR A 49 -8.58 -7.03 -7.42
C TYR A 49 -9.75 -7.85 -6.91
N ASP A 50 -9.56 -8.62 -5.82
CA ASP A 50 -10.60 -9.47 -5.24
C ASP A 50 -11.82 -8.66 -4.77
N GLU A 51 -11.63 -7.41 -4.36
CA GLU A 51 -12.69 -6.56 -3.80
C GLU A 51 -13.28 -5.59 -4.81
N PHE A 52 -12.46 -5.05 -5.71
CA PHE A 52 -12.84 -3.97 -6.62
C PHE A 52 -12.79 -4.38 -8.10
N GLY A 53 -12.26 -5.55 -8.43
CA GLY A 53 -12.01 -5.98 -9.82
C GLY A 53 -10.86 -5.19 -10.50
N ASP A 54 -10.06 -4.47 -9.71
CA ASP A 54 -8.94 -3.67 -10.16
C ASP A 54 -7.74 -3.80 -9.21
N PRO A 55 -6.54 -4.16 -9.69
CA PRO A 55 -5.35 -4.24 -8.84
C PRO A 55 -4.91 -2.86 -8.29
N LEU A 56 -5.32 -1.75 -8.90
CA LEU A 56 -5.03 -0.40 -8.42
C LEU A 56 -6.25 0.53 -8.59
N PRO A 57 -7.18 0.51 -7.63
CA PRO A 57 -8.32 1.43 -7.65
C PRO A 57 -7.89 2.89 -7.68
N ASP A 58 -8.64 3.73 -8.40
CA ASP A 58 -8.38 5.17 -8.50
C ASP A 58 -8.31 5.86 -7.13
N GLU A 59 -9.11 5.42 -6.16
CA GLU A 59 -9.07 5.94 -4.79
C GLU A 59 -7.72 5.70 -4.11
N THR A 60 -7.15 4.49 -4.28
CA THR A 60 -5.80 4.16 -3.77
C THR A 60 -4.77 5.05 -4.43
N LEU A 61 -4.80 5.18 -5.76
CA LEU A 61 -3.83 5.98 -6.50
C LEU A 61 -3.92 7.47 -6.11
N ASN A 62 -5.12 8.03 -6.09
CA ASN A 62 -5.34 9.44 -5.74
C ASN A 62 -4.93 9.74 -4.30
N THR A 63 -5.14 8.80 -3.37
CA THR A 63 -4.73 8.97 -1.97
C THR A 63 -3.21 8.83 -1.81
N ALA A 64 -2.59 7.90 -2.54
CA ALA A 64 -1.13 7.75 -2.56
C ALA A 64 -0.44 9.02 -3.07
N ILE A 65 -0.93 9.62 -4.17
CA ILE A 65 -0.40 10.88 -4.73
C ILE A 65 -0.52 12.06 -3.76
N LYS A 66 -1.59 12.10 -2.97
CA LYS A 66 -1.84 13.18 -1.98
C LYS A 66 -1.09 12.97 -0.66
N SER A 67 -0.49 11.80 -0.45
CA SER A 67 0.23 11.47 0.78
C SER A 67 1.68 11.96 0.69
N ASP A 68 2.30 12.23 1.84
CA ASP A 68 3.70 12.66 1.90
C ASP A 68 4.67 11.52 1.55
N ALA A 69 4.24 10.27 1.79
CA ALA A 69 4.96 9.07 1.40
C ALA A 69 4.01 7.87 1.23
N VAL A 70 4.51 6.84 0.55
CA VAL A 70 3.84 5.54 0.40
C VAL A 70 4.74 4.45 1.00
N LEU A 71 4.18 3.65 1.90
CA LEU A 71 4.80 2.43 2.41
C LEU A 71 4.05 1.23 1.84
N LEU A 72 4.71 0.49 0.96
CA LEU A 72 4.14 -0.68 0.27
C LEU A 72 4.78 -1.97 0.81
N GLY A 73 3.96 -2.98 1.07
CA GLY A 73 4.38 -4.32 1.50
C GLY A 73 4.82 -5.17 0.30
N ALA A 74 3.95 -6.05 -0.17
CA ALA A 74 4.19 -6.88 -1.35
C ALA A 74 2.94 -6.96 -2.22
N VAL A 75 3.10 -7.26 -3.51
CA VAL A 75 1.99 -7.57 -4.41
C VAL A 75 2.31 -8.83 -5.20
N GLY A 76 1.29 -9.64 -5.50
CA GLY A 76 1.43 -10.88 -6.27
C GLY A 76 0.96 -12.12 -5.53
N GLY A 77 0.72 -13.18 -6.29
CA GLY A 77 0.35 -14.50 -5.79
C GLY A 77 -0.28 -15.38 -6.87
N TYR A 78 -0.16 -16.70 -6.69
CA TYR A 78 -0.58 -17.68 -7.69
C TYR A 78 -2.08 -17.62 -8.04
N ALA A 79 -2.92 -17.12 -7.13
CA ALA A 79 -4.35 -16.97 -7.35
C ALA A 79 -4.71 -16.06 -8.54
N TRP A 80 -3.80 -15.17 -8.96
CA TRP A 80 -4.05 -14.15 -9.97
C TRP A 80 -3.22 -14.32 -11.25
N ASP A 81 -2.46 -15.42 -11.38
CA ASP A 81 -1.56 -15.64 -12.53
C ASP A 81 -2.31 -15.80 -13.86
N GLU A 82 -3.54 -16.31 -13.83
CA GLU A 82 -4.37 -16.50 -15.02
C GLU A 82 -5.13 -15.23 -15.44
N LEU A 83 -5.08 -14.16 -14.64
CA LEU A 83 -5.72 -12.91 -15.01
C LEU A 83 -5.07 -12.29 -16.26
N PRO A 84 -5.85 -11.52 -17.04
CA PRO A 84 -5.31 -10.63 -18.06
C PRO A 84 -4.16 -9.78 -17.49
N VAL A 85 -3.12 -9.55 -18.29
CA VAL A 85 -1.87 -8.91 -17.83
C VAL A 85 -2.11 -7.55 -17.18
N ASP A 86 -3.12 -6.80 -17.63
CA ASP A 86 -3.54 -5.50 -17.10
C ASP A 86 -4.30 -5.58 -15.76
N LYS A 87 -4.76 -6.77 -15.37
CA LYS A 87 -5.47 -7.04 -14.13
C LYS A 87 -4.65 -7.78 -13.07
N ARG A 88 -3.41 -8.18 -13.40
CA ARG A 88 -2.52 -8.86 -12.44
C ARG A 88 -2.01 -7.90 -11.35
N PRO A 89 -1.70 -8.41 -10.14
CA PRO A 89 -1.27 -7.59 -9.00
C PRO A 89 -0.07 -6.68 -9.30
N GLU A 90 0.89 -7.12 -10.13
CA GLU A 90 2.10 -6.35 -10.46
C GLU A 90 1.79 -5.05 -11.19
N LYS A 91 0.61 -4.95 -11.83
CA LYS A 91 0.15 -3.70 -12.45
C LYS A 91 -0.06 -2.59 -11.44
N ALA A 92 -0.40 -2.92 -10.20
CA ALA A 92 -0.48 -1.94 -9.14
C ALA A 92 0.86 -1.27 -8.86
N LEU A 93 1.92 -2.07 -8.76
CA LEU A 93 3.28 -1.56 -8.52
C LEU A 93 3.77 -0.70 -9.70
N LEU A 94 3.50 -1.12 -10.93
CA LEU A 94 3.87 -0.35 -12.12
C LEU A 94 3.07 0.95 -12.24
N GLY A 95 1.79 0.93 -11.90
CA GLY A 95 0.92 2.10 -11.87
C GLY A 95 1.42 3.14 -10.87
N LEU A 96 1.61 2.75 -9.60
CA LEU A 96 2.10 3.62 -8.54
C LEU A 96 3.44 4.29 -8.85
N ARG A 97 4.35 3.62 -9.58
CA ARG A 97 5.68 4.15 -9.93
C ARG A 97 5.68 5.10 -11.12
N LYS A 98 4.68 5.02 -11.99
CA LYS A 98 4.59 5.84 -13.20
C LYS A 98 3.98 7.22 -12.93
N SER A 99 3.09 7.28 -11.93
CA SER A 99 2.26 8.44 -11.60
C SER A 99 3.02 9.63 -11.04
#